data_AF-A0A6L9ZL27-F1
#
_entry.id   AF-A0A6L9ZL27-F1
#
_cell.length_a   1.000
_cell.length_b   1.000
_cell.length_c   1.000
_cell.angle_alpha   90.00
_cell.angle_beta   90.00
_cell.angle_gamma   90.00
#
_symmetry.space_group_name_H-M   'P 1'
#
loop_
_entity.id
_entity.type
_entity.pdbx_description
1 polymer ?
#
loop_
_entity_poly.entity_id
_entity_poly.type
_entity_poly.pdbx_seq_one_letter_code
_entity_poly.pdbx_strand_id
1 'polypeptide(L)'
;MFIKNHSSIPFLAILTTLTLWVPKEAVAISIKATATGSSNPTPIVGGDLQNGDFLIRNSIPGQPTGDGDDERTDWLFDFSSDSNLEFFPTSSPLESALLTLTISPGITAFTTDFTGISLTQFVNISDIPGIPEVGTTGTVSIDLLDFGFTSEDIINSLDPVTDTIRWLYFDDAVVSYAELELKAETESVPEPTSTLGMFGLGAMALFGYKRQRCS
;
A
#
# COMPACT_ATOMS: atom_id res chain seq x y z
N MET A 1 21.59 40.39 -75.33
CA MET A 1 20.17 39.96 -75.33
C MET A 1 19.98 38.97 -74.20
N PHE A 2 19.12 39.34 -73.25
CA PHE A 2 18.55 38.59 -72.12
C PHE A 2 19.40 38.03 -70.95
N ILE A 3 18.88 38.40 -69.78
CA ILE A 3 19.24 38.12 -68.38
C ILE A 3 18.74 36.72 -67.97
N LYS A 4 19.46 36.02 -67.07
CA LYS A 4 18.85 35.38 -65.88
C LYS A 4 19.88 34.89 -64.85
N ASN A 5 19.80 35.49 -63.67
CA ASN A 5 20.25 34.96 -62.38
C ASN A 5 19.65 33.56 -62.13
N HIS A 6 20.31 32.73 -61.32
CA HIS A 6 19.71 32.20 -60.09
C HIS A 6 20.80 31.72 -59.12
N SER A 7 20.81 32.34 -57.95
CA SER A 7 21.47 31.93 -56.73
C SER A 7 20.68 30.78 -56.09
N SER A 8 21.34 29.78 -55.52
CA SER A 8 20.68 28.85 -54.58
C SER A 8 21.65 28.51 -53.45
N ILE A 9 21.25 28.96 -52.26
CA ILE A 9 21.87 28.83 -50.93
C ILE A 9 21.68 27.39 -50.43
N PRO A 10 22.64 26.81 -49.69
CA PRO A 10 22.50 25.47 -49.12
C PRO A 10 21.39 25.43 -48.04
N PHE A 11 20.50 24.43 -48.15
CA PHE A 11 19.52 24.11 -47.12
C PHE A 11 20.23 23.40 -45.95
N LEU A 12 20.35 24.08 -44.81
CA LEU A 12 20.74 23.47 -43.55
C LEU A 12 19.49 22.85 -42.91
N ALA A 13 19.36 21.53 -42.97
CA ALA A 13 18.31 20.82 -42.28
C ALA A 13 18.62 20.76 -40.78
N ILE A 14 17.89 21.53 -39.98
CA ILE A 14 17.90 21.43 -38.53
C ILE A 14 17.04 20.23 -38.15
N LEU A 15 17.68 19.13 -37.74
CA LEU A 15 17.02 17.95 -37.20
C LEU A 15 16.65 18.24 -35.74
N THR A 16 15.43 18.72 -35.49
CA THR A 16 14.87 18.78 -34.13
C THR A 16 14.45 17.38 -33.72
N THR A 17 15.27 16.70 -32.93
CA THR A 17 14.85 15.49 -32.21
C THR A 17 13.85 15.88 -31.13
N LEU A 18 12.57 15.68 -31.41
CA LEU A 18 11.49 15.78 -30.44
C LEU A 18 11.56 14.53 -29.56
N THR A 19 12.28 14.58 -28.44
CA THR A 19 12.18 13.55 -27.42
C THR A 19 10.81 13.69 -26.77
N LEU A 20 9.86 12.84 -27.18
CA LEU A 20 8.61 12.61 -26.46
C LEU A 20 8.98 12.12 -25.06
N TRP A 21 8.96 13.01 -24.07
CA TRP A 21 8.95 12.61 -22.68
C TRP A 21 7.56 12.02 -22.41
N VAL A 22 7.49 10.70 -22.40
CA VAL A 22 6.32 10.01 -21.85
C VAL A 22 6.30 10.36 -20.36
N PRO A 23 5.22 10.95 -19.82
CA PRO A 23 5.10 11.12 -18.38
C PRO A 23 5.23 9.74 -17.75
N LYS A 24 6.24 9.57 -16.89
CA LYS A 24 6.38 8.35 -16.10
C LYS A 24 5.25 8.39 -15.07
N GLU A 25 4.12 7.77 -15.38
CA GLU A 25 3.16 7.43 -14.34
C GLU A 25 3.93 6.69 -13.25
N ALA A 26 3.91 7.24 -12.04
CA ALA A 26 4.43 6.53 -10.90
C ALA A 26 3.46 5.38 -10.65
N VAL A 27 3.99 4.15 -10.68
CA VAL A 27 3.20 2.95 -10.45
C VAL A 27 3.06 2.81 -8.94
N ALA A 28 1.84 2.75 -8.44
CA ALA A 28 1.59 2.44 -7.04
C ALA A 28 2.17 1.06 -6.72
N ILE A 29 2.99 0.97 -5.67
CA ILE A 29 3.63 -0.26 -5.24
C ILE A 29 2.84 -0.81 -4.06
N SER A 30 2.38 -2.06 -4.16
CA SER A 30 1.79 -2.79 -3.04
C SER A 30 2.53 -4.10 -2.77
N ILE A 31 2.51 -4.48 -1.50
CA ILE A 31 2.97 -5.79 -1.00
C ILE A 31 1.83 -6.45 -0.24
N LYS A 32 1.81 -7.78 -0.27
CA LYS A 32 0.74 -8.57 0.32
C LYS A 32 1.28 -9.82 1.00
N ALA A 33 0.68 -10.14 2.15
CA ALA A 33 0.95 -11.36 2.90
C ALA A 33 -0.36 -12.05 3.29
N THR A 34 -0.33 -13.38 3.33
CA THR A 34 -1.50 -14.21 3.65
C THR A 34 -1.17 -15.26 4.70
N ALA A 35 -2.10 -15.53 5.59
CA ALA A 35 -2.09 -16.65 6.53
C ALA A 35 -3.38 -17.48 6.37
N THR A 36 -3.24 -18.80 6.39
CA THR A 36 -4.32 -19.75 6.09
C THR A 36 -4.40 -20.87 7.14
N GLY A 37 -5.62 -21.31 7.40
CA GLY A 37 -5.92 -22.38 8.35
C GLY A 37 -7.27 -23.01 8.08
N SER A 38 -7.68 -23.95 8.92
CA SER A 38 -9.02 -24.54 8.91
C SER A 38 -10.01 -23.61 9.62
N SER A 39 -11.22 -23.46 9.08
CA SER A 39 -12.34 -22.82 9.80
C SER A 39 -12.99 -23.73 10.85
N ASN A 40 -12.60 -25.01 10.88
CA ASN A 40 -13.06 -25.98 11.85
C ASN A 40 -11.89 -26.88 12.25
N PRO A 41 -10.88 -26.34 12.96
CA PRO A 41 -9.78 -27.16 13.45
C PRO A 41 -10.31 -28.17 14.49
N THR A 42 -9.64 -29.30 14.66
CA THR A 42 -10.05 -30.30 15.66
C THR A 42 -9.59 -29.84 17.04
N PRO A 43 -10.50 -29.57 18.00
CA PRO A 43 -10.08 -29.03 19.28
C PRO A 43 -9.24 -30.03 20.08
N ILE A 44 -8.28 -29.49 20.84
CA ILE A 44 -7.46 -30.25 21.80
C ILE A 44 -7.68 -29.72 23.21
N VAL A 45 -7.35 -30.51 24.24
CA VAL A 45 -7.51 -30.08 25.64
C VAL A 45 -6.15 -29.81 26.28
N GLY A 46 -6.01 -28.64 26.88
CA GLY A 46 -4.89 -28.32 27.78
C GLY A 46 -3.57 -27.94 27.11
N GLY A 47 -3.61 -27.39 25.89
CA GLY A 47 -2.43 -26.88 25.21
C GLY A 47 -2.75 -26.03 23.98
N ASP A 48 -1.71 -25.41 23.42
CA ASP A 48 -1.82 -24.61 22.20
C ASP A 48 -2.03 -25.50 20.96
N LEU A 49 -2.85 -25.03 20.03
CA LEU A 49 -3.20 -25.71 18.80
C LEU A 49 -2.60 -24.98 17.59
N GLN A 50 -1.85 -25.71 16.76
CA GLN A 50 -1.45 -25.21 15.44
C GLN A 50 -2.56 -25.47 14.41
N ASN A 51 -3.07 -24.42 13.79
CA ASN A 51 -4.10 -24.45 12.75
C ASN A 51 -3.59 -23.80 11.46
N GLY A 52 -2.80 -24.54 10.67
CA GLY A 52 -2.11 -23.97 9.51
C GLY A 52 -1.09 -22.93 9.95
N ASP A 53 -1.21 -21.70 9.47
CA ASP A 53 -0.33 -20.58 9.84
C ASP A 53 -0.69 -19.95 11.19
N PHE A 54 -1.85 -20.29 11.75
CA PHE A 54 -2.35 -19.74 13.01
C PHE A 54 -1.92 -20.60 14.20
N LEU A 55 -1.34 -19.95 15.22
CA LEU A 55 -1.12 -20.54 16.53
C LEU A 55 -2.25 -20.09 17.46
N ILE A 56 -3.12 -21.01 17.82
CA ILE A 56 -4.23 -20.78 18.74
C ILE A 56 -3.77 -21.16 20.15
N ARG A 57 -3.77 -20.20 21.05
CA ARG A 57 -3.27 -20.35 22.41
C ARG A 57 -4.41 -20.51 23.39
N ASN A 58 -4.26 -21.51 24.25
CA ASN A 58 -5.20 -21.78 25.31
C ASN A 58 -5.14 -20.66 26.36
N SER A 59 -6.26 -19.96 26.57
CA SER A 59 -6.36 -18.92 27.61
C SER A 59 -6.72 -19.50 28.98
N ILE A 60 -7.37 -20.68 29.03
CA ILE A 60 -7.89 -21.29 30.26
C ILE A 60 -7.49 -22.78 30.37
N PRO A 61 -6.59 -23.13 31.32
CA PRO A 61 -6.16 -24.51 31.51
C PRO A 61 -7.31 -25.48 31.71
N GLY A 62 -7.34 -26.53 30.90
CA GLY A 62 -8.35 -27.60 30.96
C GLY A 62 -9.57 -27.38 30.08
N GLN A 63 -9.69 -26.21 29.43
CA GLN A 63 -10.67 -26.01 28.34
C GLN A 63 -10.12 -26.54 27.01
N PRO A 64 -11.02 -26.82 26.04
CA PRO A 64 -10.63 -27.02 24.66
C PRO A 64 -9.90 -25.80 24.07
N THR A 65 -9.18 -26.04 22.98
CA THR A 65 -8.52 -25.03 22.14
C THR A 65 -8.75 -25.44 20.70
N GLY A 66 -9.27 -24.53 19.89
CA GLY A 66 -9.69 -24.67 18.50
C GLY A 66 -11.21 -24.59 18.30
N ASP A 67 -11.99 -24.24 19.31
CA ASP A 67 -13.45 -24.19 19.26
C ASP A 67 -14.05 -22.78 19.20
N GLY A 68 -13.21 -21.73 19.28
CA GLY A 68 -13.64 -20.33 19.20
C GLY A 68 -14.39 -19.85 20.43
N ASP A 69 -14.01 -20.31 21.63
CA ASP A 69 -14.54 -19.85 22.92
C ASP A 69 -13.44 -19.09 23.69
N ASP A 70 -12.63 -19.74 24.52
CA ASP A 70 -11.63 -19.05 25.35
C ASP A 70 -10.19 -19.16 24.81
N GLU A 71 -9.87 -18.50 23.69
CA GLU A 71 -8.57 -18.62 23.03
C GLU A 71 -8.05 -17.40 22.26
N ARG A 72 -6.73 -17.20 22.32
CA ARG A 72 -6.04 -16.15 21.55
C ARG A 72 -5.40 -16.75 20.31
N THR A 73 -5.62 -16.15 19.15
CA THR A 73 -4.98 -16.57 17.90
C THR A 73 -3.85 -15.62 17.51
N ASP A 74 -2.69 -16.17 17.21
CA ASP A 74 -1.49 -15.46 16.76
C ASP A 74 -1.05 -15.94 15.38
N TRP A 75 -0.61 -15.02 14.51
CA TRP A 75 0.05 -15.35 13.25
C TRP A 75 1.03 -14.26 12.82
N LEU A 76 1.76 -14.51 11.74
CA LEU A 76 2.64 -13.56 11.09
C LEU A 76 2.12 -13.30 9.67
N PHE A 77 2.05 -12.03 9.28
CA PHE A 77 2.00 -11.64 7.88
C PHE A 77 3.43 -11.61 7.36
N ASP A 78 3.83 -12.64 6.61
CA ASP A 78 5.16 -12.78 6.01
C ASP A 78 5.17 -12.25 4.56
N PHE A 79 5.85 -11.11 4.35
CA PHE A 79 5.97 -10.45 3.05
C PHE A 79 7.21 -10.90 2.27
N SER A 80 8.07 -11.77 2.82
CA SER A 80 9.37 -12.13 2.22
C SER A 80 9.27 -12.78 0.83
N SER A 81 8.09 -13.28 0.47
CA SER A 81 7.80 -13.89 -0.83
C SER A 81 7.19 -12.93 -1.85
N ASP A 82 6.84 -11.71 -1.45
CA ASP A 82 6.25 -10.72 -2.35
C ASP A 82 7.31 -10.11 -3.28
N SER A 83 7.08 -10.16 -4.60
CA SER A 83 8.02 -9.67 -5.60
C SER A 83 8.25 -8.16 -5.56
N ASN A 84 7.35 -7.40 -4.96
CA ASN A 84 7.44 -5.95 -4.86
C ASN A 84 8.13 -5.48 -3.58
N LEU A 85 8.45 -6.39 -2.64
CA LEU A 85 9.02 -6.05 -1.34
C LEU A 85 10.30 -5.22 -1.46
N GLU A 86 11.19 -5.56 -2.39
CA GLU A 86 12.45 -4.82 -2.60
C GLU A 86 12.24 -3.38 -3.10
N PHE A 87 11.07 -3.08 -3.65
CA PHE A 87 10.69 -1.76 -4.16
C PHE A 87 9.72 -1.02 -3.24
N PHE A 88 9.22 -1.66 -2.19
CA PHE A 88 8.21 -1.09 -1.32
C PHE A 88 8.81 0.03 -0.46
N PRO A 89 8.32 1.27 -0.57
CA PRO A 89 8.95 2.41 0.11
C PRO A 89 8.48 2.49 1.57
N THR A 90 9.26 1.91 2.49
CA THR A 90 8.98 1.98 3.94
C THR A 90 9.18 3.37 4.54
N SER A 91 9.70 4.34 3.79
CA SER A 91 9.80 5.75 4.24
C SER A 91 8.62 6.62 3.81
N SER A 92 7.71 6.09 2.98
CA SER A 92 6.57 6.83 2.45
C SER A 92 5.29 6.47 3.22
N PRO A 93 4.32 7.38 3.33
CA PRO A 93 3.01 7.05 3.86
C PRO A 93 2.33 5.93 3.05
N LEU A 94 1.41 5.22 3.70
CA LEU A 94 0.55 4.26 3.02
C LEU A 94 -0.66 4.98 2.43
N GLU A 95 -1.01 4.64 1.19
CA GLU A 95 -2.29 5.02 0.58
C GLU A 95 -3.44 4.19 1.19
N SER A 96 -3.19 2.91 1.46
CA SER A 96 -4.15 2.00 2.10
C SER A 96 -3.44 0.86 2.82
N ALA A 97 -4.08 0.32 3.86
CA ALA A 97 -3.65 -0.89 4.55
C ALA A 97 -4.84 -1.84 4.72
N LEU A 98 -5.11 -2.65 3.70
CA LEU A 98 -6.30 -3.49 3.62
C LEU A 98 -6.10 -4.80 4.38
N LEU A 99 -6.83 -4.96 5.48
CA LEU A 99 -6.92 -6.22 6.22
C LEU A 99 -8.16 -6.98 5.77
N THR A 100 -7.99 -8.23 5.36
CA THR A 100 -9.08 -9.16 5.09
C THR A 100 -9.01 -10.35 6.04
N LEU A 101 -10.11 -10.66 6.73
CA LEU A 101 -10.20 -11.77 7.69
C LEU A 101 -11.37 -12.69 7.34
N THR A 102 -11.17 -14.00 7.48
CA THR A 102 -12.28 -14.97 7.53
C THR A 102 -12.35 -15.56 8.93
N ILE A 103 -13.46 -15.27 9.62
CA ILE A 103 -13.66 -15.62 11.02
C ILE A 103 -14.93 -16.46 11.22
N SER A 104 -14.93 -17.28 12.26
CA SER A 104 -16.07 -18.10 12.69
C SER A 104 -16.29 -17.90 14.19
N PRO A 105 -17.19 -16.99 14.61
CA PRO A 105 -17.46 -16.76 16.03
C PRO A 105 -18.11 -17.97 16.68
N GLY A 106 -17.54 -18.43 17.81
CA GLY A 106 -18.04 -19.59 18.56
C GLY A 106 -19.12 -19.20 19.57
N ILE A 107 -18.97 -18.04 20.21
CA ILE A 107 -19.94 -17.50 21.18
C ILE A 107 -20.22 -16.01 20.99
N THR A 108 -21.25 -15.48 21.64
CA THR A 108 -21.70 -14.09 21.46
C THR A 108 -20.75 -13.03 22.02
N ALA A 109 -19.83 -13.43 22.90
CA ALA A 109 -18.88 -12.50 23.50
C ALA A 109 -17.82 -11.99 22.51
N PHE A 110 -17.74 -12.59 21.31
CA PHE A 110 -16.83 -12.16 20.23
C PHE A 110 -16.94 -10.69 19.82
N THR A 111 -18.09 -10.06 20.09
CA THR A 111 -18.28 -8.62 19.83
C THR A 111 -17.43 -7.73 20.75
N THR A 112 -16.89 -8.28 21.85
CA THR A 112 -15.98 -7.60 22.77
C THR A 112 -14.51 -7.82 22.44
N ASP A 113 -14.24 -8.63 21.41
CA ASP A 113 -12.89 -8.98 20.98
C ASP A 113 -12.17 -7.82 20.31
N PHE A 114 -10.87 -8.03 20.16
CA PHE A 114 -9.96 -7.13 19.48
C PHE A 114 -9.11 -7.91 18.47
N THR A 115 -8.75 -7.26 17.37
CA THR A 115 -7.72 -7.76 16.45
C THR A 115 -6.74 -6.66 16.08
N GLY A 116 -5.46 -6.97 15.93
CA GLY A 116 -4.47 -5.93 15.72
C GLY A 116 -3.02 -6.36 15.80
N ILE A 117 -2.17 -5.34 15.75
CA ILE A 117 -0.72 -5.46 15.93
C ILE A 117 -0.41 -5.37 17.42
N SER A 118 0.20 -6.42 17.96
CA SER A 118 0.58 -6.50 19.37
C SER A 118 1.35 -5.27 19.83
N LEU A 119 0.89 -4.63 20.92
CA LEU A 119 1.53 -3.46 21.57
C LEU A 119 1.49 -2.15 20.77
N THR A 120 0.85 -2.13 19.60
CA THR A 120 0.74 -0.93 18.77
C THR A 120 -0.69 -0.41 18.78
N GLN A 121 -1.61 -1.15 18.14
CA GLN A 121 -2.98 -0.70 17.95
C GLN A 121 -3.91 -1.89 17.68
N PHE A 122 -5.17 -1.75 18.08
CA PHE A 122 -6.21 -2.75 17.89
C PHE A 122 -7.49 -2.15 17.32
N VAL A 123 -8.22 -2.98 16.56
CA VAL A 123 -9.59 -2.74 16.10
C VAL A 123 -10.54 -3.53 16.98
N ASN A 124 -11.62 -2.90 17.48
CA ASN A 124 -12.72 -3.65 18.11
C ASN A 124 -13.48 -4.43 17.05
N ILE A 125 -13.76 -5.71 17.32
CA ILE A 125 -14.52 -6.54 16.38
C ILE A 125 -15.95 -6.01 16.16
N SER A 126 -16.56 -5.39 17.17
CA SER A 126 -17.88 -4.73 17.04
C SER A 126 -17.92 -3.60 16.01
N ASP A 127 -16.77 -2.99 15.71
CA ASP A 127 -16.71 -1.82 14.83
C ASP A 127 -16.57 -2.24 13.35
N ILE A 128 -16.29 -3.51 13.08
CA ILE A 128 -16.08 -4.04 11.73
C ILE A 128 -17.43 -4.29 11.03
N PRO A 129 -17.73 -3.59 9.92
CA PRO A 129 -18.97 -3.80 9.19
C PRO A 129 -19.04 -5.20 8.57
N GLY A 130 -20.20 -5.85 8.69
CA GLY A 130 -20.44 -7.15 8.05
C GLY A 130 -19.79 -8.35 8.75
N ILE A 131 -19.38 -8.18 10.02
CA ILE A 131 -18.89 -9.27 10.85
C ILE A 131 -19.93 -10.42 10.91
N PRO A 132 -19.53 -11.70 10.76
CA PRO A 132 -20.46 -12.82 10.79
C PRO A 132 -21.13 -12.99 12.15
N GLU A 133 -22.28 -13.66 12.15
CA GLU A 133 -22.99 -14.05 13.37
C GLU A 133 -22.39 -15.35 13.96
N VAL A 134 -22.66 -15.60 15.24
CA VAL A 134 -22.28 -16.84 15.93
C VAL A 134 -22.72 -18.08 15.17
N GLY A 135 -21.80 -19.04 15.01
CA GLY A 135 -22.04 -20.28 14.28
C GLY A 135 -22.00 -20.15 12.75
N THR A 136 -21.62 -18.97 12.22
CA THR A 136 -21.39 -18.75 10.79
C THR A 136 -19.94 -18.36 10.53
N THR A 137 -19.41 -18.81 9.38
CA THR A 137 -18.10 -18.37 8.89
C THR A 137 -18.30 -17.27 7.85
N GLY A 138 -17.61 -16.15 7.99
CA GLY A 138 -17.72 -15.02 7.07
C GLY A 138 -16.39 -14.33 6.84
N THR A 139 -16.27 -13.68 5.69
CA THR A 139 -15.10 -12.87 5.31
C THR A 139 -15.45 -11.39 5.37
N VAL A 140 -14.62 -10.61 6.05
CA VAL A 140 -14.71 -9.15 6.15
C VAL A 140 -13.40 -8.52 5.68
N SER A 141 -13.48 -7.27 5.21
CA SER A 141 -12.32 -6.51 4.77
C SER A 141 -12.46 -5.05 5.20
N ILE A 142 -11.40 -4.48 5.76
CA ILE A 142 -11.33 -3.11 6.27
C ILE A 142 -10.00 -2.47 5.89
N ASP A 143 -9.99 -1.15 5.65
CA ASP A 143 -8.75 -0.39 5.58
C ASP A 143 -8.37 0.06 7.00
N LEU A 144 -7.24 -0.42 7.52
CA LEU A 144 -6.80 -0.14 8.88
C LEU A 144 -6.62 1.35 9.17
N LEU A 145 -6.33 2.15 8.14
CA LEU A 145 -6.18 3.60 8.27
C LEU A 145 -7.50 4.28 8.70
N ASP A 146 -8.65 3.69 8.37
CA ASP A 146 -9.97 4.16 8.82
C ASP A 146 -10.31 3.73 10.26
N PHE A 147 -9.52 2.82 10.83
CA PHE A 147 -9.72 2.26 12.17
C PHE A 147 -8.63 2.70 13.17
N GLY A 148 -8.04 3.87 12.91
CA GLY A 148 -7.13 4.53 13.85
C GLY A 148 -5.70 4.01 13.82
N PHE A 149 -5.30 3.20 12.84
CA PHE A 149 -3.89 2.95 12.56
C PHE A 149 -3.31 4.12 11.77
N THR A 150 -2.06 4.47 12.07
CA THR A 150 -1.27 5.33 11.18
C THR A 150 -0.39 4.48 10.26
N SER A 151 0.05 5.06 9.13
CA SER A 151 1.05 4.40 8.28
C SER A 151 2.33 4.07 9.06
N GLU A 152 2.73 4.96 9.96
CA GLU A 152 3.92 4.79 10.81
C GLU A 152 3.75 3.58 11.75
N ASP A 153 2.58 3.41 12.38
CA ASP A 153 2.30 2.25 13.25
C ASP A 153 2.47 0.92 12.50
N ILE A 154 1.95 0.85 11.28
CA ILE A 154 1.97 -0.38 10.47
C ILE A 154 3.39 -0.65 9.95
N ILE A 155 4.03 0.36 9.35
CA ILE A 155 5.37 0.23 8.79
C ILE A 155 6.42 -0.07 9.86
N ASN A 156 6.36 0.61 11.02
CA ASN A 156 7.30 0.35 12.12
C ASN A 156 7.13 -1.05 12.74
N SER A 157 6.00 -1.70 12.47
CA SER A 157 5.73 -3.07 12.91
C SER A 157 6.23 -4.13 11.92
N LEU A 158 6.69 -3.73 10.73
CA LEU A 158 7.36 -4.61 9.78
C LEU A 158 8.78 -4.88 10.27
N ASP A 159 9.05 -6.12 10.68
CA ASP A 159 10.39 -6.53 11.09
C ASP A 159 11.35 -6.47 9.88
N PRO A 160 12.42 -5.65 9.92
CA PRO A 160 13.32 -5.46 8.78
C PRO A 160 14.26 -6.64 8.51
N VAL A 161 14.25 -7.67 9.36
CA VAL A 161 15.06 -8.88 9.22
C VAL A 161 14.24 -10.03 8.67
N THR A 162 13.00 -10.17 9.13
CA THR A 162 12.12 -11.28 8.72
C THR A 162 11.03 -10.88 7.74
N ASP A 163 10.87 -9.58 7.46
CA ASP A 163 9.81 -9.03 6.60
C ASP A 163 8.41 -9.44 7.05
N THR A 164 8.22 -9.49 8.38
CA THR A 164 6.96 -9.95 8.98
C THR A 164 6.31 -8.91 9.87
N ILE A 165 4.98 -8.87 9.87
CA ILE A 165 4.18 -8.17 10.88
C ILE A 165 3.47 -9.22 11.75
N ARG A 166 3.64 -9.13 13.07
CA ARG A 166 2.92 -10.02 14.00
C ARG A 166 1.50 -9.50 14.24
N TRP A 167 0.53 -10.39 14.12
CA TRP A 167 -0.89 -10.07 14.29
C TRP A 167 -1.56 -10.99 15.30
N LEU A 168 -2.64 -10.48 15.91
CA LEU A 168 -3.40 -11.11 16.96
C LEU A 168 -4.91 -11.00 16.72
N TYR A 169 -5.63 -12.02 17.15
CA TYR A 169 -7.07 -11.98 17.41
C TYR A 169 -7.31 -12.50 18.83
N PHE A 170 -8.18 -11.83 19.59
CA PHE A 170 -8.49 -12.18 20.98
C PHE A 170 -9.84 -12.89 21.07
N ASP A 171 -9.86 -14.05 21.74
CA ASP A 171 -11.04 -14.80 22.20
C ASP A 171 -12.06 -15.20 21.13
N ASP A 172 -13.07 -15.97 21.54
CA ASP A 172 -14.43 -16.15 21.03
C ASP A 172 -14.66 -16.41 19.52
N ALA A 173 -13.60 -16.60 18.73
CA ALA A 173 -13.69 -16.91 17.32
C ALA A 173 -12.47 -17.66 16.77
N VAL A 174 -12.72 -18.51 15.78
CA VAL A 174 -11.67 -19.12 14.97
C VAL A 174 -11.35 -18.25 13.76
N VAL A 175 -10.10 -17.82 13.63
CA VAL A 175 -9.57 -17.19 12.40
C VAL A 175 -9.04 -18.29 11.48
N SER A 176 -9.47 -18.27 10.22
CA SER A 176 -9.11 -19.30 9.22
C SER A 176 -8.45 -18.73 7.97
N TYR A 177 -8.56 -17.42 7.77
CA TYR A 177 -7.87 -16.70 6.72
C TYR A 177 -7.56 -15.30 7.23
N ALA A 178 -6.36 -14.83 6.93
CA ALA A 178 -5.99 -13.45 7.11
C ALA A 178 -5.12 -13.01 5.93
N GLU A 179 -5.34 -11.79 5.46
CA GLU A 179 -4.54 -11.16 4.43
C GLU A 179 -4.34 -9.69 4.77
N LEU A 180 -3.11 -9.21 4.59
CA LEU A 180 -2.77 -7.80 4.73
C LEU A 180 -2.12 -7.33 3.44
N GLU A 181 -2.75 -6.37 2.77
CA GLU A 181 -2.19 -5.66 1.62
C GLU A 181 -1.81 -4.23 2.04
N LEU A 182 -0.54 -3.88 1.87
CA LEU A 182 -0.02 -2.54 2.11
C LEU A 182 0.25 -1.88 0.77
N LYS A 183 -0.36 -0.72 0.54
CA LYS A 183 -0.17 0.07 -0.68
C LYS A 183 0.50 1.39 -0.32
N ALA A 184 1.67 1.66 -0.90
CA ALA A 184 2.37 2.91 -0.67
C ALA A 184 1.73 4.08 -1.42
N GLU A 185 1.73 5.26 -0.81
CA GLU A 185 1.36 6.49 -1.50
C GLU A 185 2.31 6.74 -2.66
N THR A 186 1.71 7.03 -3.82
CA THR A 186 2.49 7.28 -5.01
C THR A 186 2.85 8.77 -5.04
N GLU A 187 4.13 9.10 -4.85
CA GLU A 187 4.59 10.48 -5.07
C GLU A 187 4.32 10.86 -6.53
N SER A 188 3.38 11.80 -6.73
CA SER A 188 3.09 12.32 -8.06
C SER A 188 4.36 13.00 -8.59
N VAL A 189 4.95 12.45 -9.65
CA VAL A 189 6.10 13.07 -10.30
C VAL A 189 5.65 14.44 -10.83
N PRO A 190 6.24 15.57 -10.36
CA PRO A 190 5.89 16.88 -10.89
C PRO A 190 6.18 16.88 -12.40
N GLU A 191 5.20 17.29 -13.22
CA GLU A 191 5.50 17.54 -14.62
C GLU A 191 6.64 18.58 -14.68
N PRO A 192 7.65 18.40 -15.55
CA PRO A 192 8.60 19.47 -15.78
C PRO A 192 7.77 20.65 -16.30
N THR A 193 7.79 21.77 -15.57
CA THR A 193 7.25 23.06 -16.01
C THR A 193 8.00 23.49 -17.27
N SER A 194 7.67 22.89 -18.42
CA SER A 194 8.29 23.18 -19.69
C SER A 194 7.71 24.49 -20.21
N THR A 195 8.39 25.58 -19.87
CA THR A 195 8.86 26.55 -20.87
C THR A 195 7.79 27.21 -21.76
N LEU A 196 6.58 27.50 -21.27
CA LEU A 196 5.66 28.41 -21.98
C LEU A 196 5.98 29.91 -21.79
N GLY A 197 7.06 30.24 -21.07
CA GLY A 197 7.49 31.62 -20.78
C GLY A 197 8.71 32.14 -21.56
N MET A 198 9.25 31.40 -22.55
CA MET A 198 10.52 31.76 -23.21
C MET A 198 10.42 31.99 -24.72
N PHE A 199 9.34 32.63 -25.19
CA PHE A 199 9.27 33.24 -26.53
C PHE A 199 8.90 34.74 -26.50
N GLY A 200 9.24 35.42 -25.40
CA GLY A 200 8.83 36.81 -25.15
C GLY A 200 9.97 37.83 -25.07
N LEU A 201 11.17 37.58 -25.58
CA LEU A 201 12.25 38.57 -25.58
C LEU A 201 13.09 38.46 -26.85
N GLY A 202 12.95 39.40 -27.79
CA GLY A 202 13.96 39.56 -28.83
C GLY A 202 13.54 40.11 -30.19
N ALA A 203 12.77 41.19 -30.27
CA ALA A 203 12.87 42.09 -31.42
C ALA A 203 12.42 43.50 -31.01
N MET A 204 13.12 44.51 -31.52
CA MET A 204 12.94 45.96 -31.35
C MET A 204 13.89 46.65 -30.36
N ALA A 205 15.19 46.59 -30.64
CA ALA A 205 16.13 47.60 -30.17
C ALA A 205 17.32 47.80 -31.13
N LEU A 206 17.10 48.32 -32.34
CA LEU A 206 18.14 48.88 -33.23
C LEU A 206 17.40 49.74 -34.28
N PHE A 207 17.61 51.02 -34.56
CA PHE A 207 18.52 52.06 -34.12
C PHE A 207 17.81 53.40 -34.40
N GLY A 208 17.87 54.33 -33.45
CA GLY A 208 17.56 55.74 -33.70
C GLY A 208 18.78 56.60 -33.43
N TYR A 209 19.10 57.50 -34.38
CA TYR A 209 19.93 58.71 -34.23
C TYR A 209 21.46 58.51 -34.18
N LYS A 210 22.36 59.33 -34.76
CA LYS A 210 22.38 60.67 -35.40
C LYS A 210 23.80 60.77 -36.06
N ARG A 211 24.07 61.50 -37.16
CA ARG A 211 24.56 62.90 -37.15
C ARG A 211 24.88 63.43 -38.56
N GLN A 212 24.73 64.75 -38.68
CA GLN A 212 24.94 65.67 -39.79
C GLN A 212 26.40 65.77 -40.32
N ARG A 213 26.53 66.07 -41.63
CA ARG A 213 27.03 67.32 -42.28
C ARG A 213 28.20 67.19 -43.29
N CYS A 214 28.03 67.97 -44.38
CA CYS A 214 28.99 68.55 -45.35
C CYS A 214 29.54 67.67 -46.49
N SER A 215 29.14 67.96 -47.74
CA SER A 215 29.85 68.89 -48.64
C SER A 215 28.88 69.46 -49.68
#